data_AF-A0A934NL20-F1
#
_entry.id   AF-A0A934NL20-F1
#
_cell.length_a   1.000
_cell.length_b   1.000
_cell.length_c   1.000
_cell.angle_alpha   90.00
_cell.angle_beta   90.00
_cell.angle_gamma   90.00
#
_symmetry.space_group_name_H-M   'P 1'
#
loop_
_entity.id
_entity.type
_entity.pdbx_description
1 polymer ?
#
loop_
_entity_poly.entity_id
_entity_poly.type
_entity_poly.pdbx_seq_one_letter_code
_entity_poly.pdbx_strand_id
1 'polypeptide(L)'
;QNFEKCITSGDPFDFEAVLITATKKELWVRIIGHSEFAGGEYKRIFGSFQDIDERKKSEIKLAESENRLRTILEAEPECIKLLGPNG
;
A
#
# COMPACT_ATOMS: atom_id res chain seq x y z
N GLN A 1 -16.19 -2.00 -0.84
CA GLN A 1 -17.14 -1.98 -1.97
C GLN A 1 -16.65 -2.69 -3.24
N ASN A 2 -15.36 -3.03 -3.42
CA ASN A 2 -14.91 -3.67 -4.68
C ASN A 2 -15.07 -5.20 -4.71
N PHE A 3 -15.05 -5.87 -3.55
CA PHE A 3 -15.20 -7.33 -3.47
C PHE A 3 -16.61 -7.81 -3.88
N GLU A 4 -17.67 -7.12 -3.44
CA GLU A 4 -19.06 -7.46 -3.79
C GLU A 4 -19.33 -7.34 -5.29
N LYS A 5 -18.70 -6.36 -5.96
CA LYS A 5 -18.79 -6.21 -7.43
C LYS A 5 -18.13 -7.37 -8.14
N CYS A 6 -17.00 -7.86 -7.65
CA CYS A 6 -16.37 -9.07 -8.19
C CYS A 6 -17.27 -10.31 -8.10
N ILE A 7 -18.12 -10.39 -7.08
CA ILE A 7 -19.10 -11.47 -6.93
C ILE A 7 -20.31 -11.30 -7.84
N THR A 8 -20.75 -10.06 -8.10
CA THR A 8 -22.06 -9.76 -8.70
C THR A 8 -22.02 -9.28 -10.15
N SER A 9 -20.98 -8.53 -10.53
CA SER A 9 -20.69 -8.07 -11.91
C SER A 9 -19.42 -8.68 -12.50
N GLY A 10 -18.59 -9.30 -11.65
CA GLY A 10 -17.33 -9.92 -12.05
C GLY A 10 -16.22 -8.93 -12.41
N ASP A 11 -16.34 -7.71 -11.91
CA ASP A 11 -15.27 -6.73 -12.01
C ASP A 11 -14.05 -7.20 -11.18
N PRO A 12 -12.83 -7.15 -11.73
CA PRO A 12 -11.64 -7.45 -10.96
C PRO A 12 -11.41 -6.38 -9.89
N PHE A 13 -10.71 -6.76 -8.82
CA PHE A 13 -10.30 -5.83 -7.77
C PHE A 13 -8.82 -5.97 -7.45
N ASP A 14 -8.22 -4.85 -7.05
CA ASP A 14 -6.84 -4.73 -6.60
C ASP A 14 -6.79 -3.65 -5.52
N PHE A 15 -6.41 -4.03 -4.30
CA PHE A 15 -6.26 -3.09 -3.19
C PHE A 15 -5.29 -3.60 -2.13
N GLU A 16 -4.80 -2.69 -1.30
CA GLU A 16 -3.94 -2.97 -0.16
C GLU A 16 -4.73 -2.83 1.14
N ALA A 17 -4.55 -3.76 2.07
CA ALA A 17 -5.23 -3.74 3.37
C ALA A 17 -4.38 -4.42 4.45
N VAL A 18 -4.73 -4.18 5.71
CA VAL A 18 -4.16 -4.93 6.85
C VAL A 18 -4.98 -6.20 7.05
N LEU A 19 -4.30 -7.34 7.06
CA LEU A 19 -4.86 -8.64 7.39
C LEU A 19 -4.37 -9.08 8.78
N ILE A 20 -5.29 -9.61 9.59
CA ILE A 20 -4.96 -10.22 10.88
C ILE A 20 -4.80 -11.72 10.66
N THR A 21 -3.58 -12.23 10.88
CA THR A 21 -3.29 -13.66 10.73
C THR A 21 -3.97 -14.49 11.83
N ALA A 22 -4.02 -15.80 11.67
CA ALA A 22 -4.48 -16.72 12.72
C ALA A 22 -3.67 -16.59 14.03
N THR A 23 -2.42 -16.14 13.94
CA THR A 23 -1.55 -15.84 15.09
C THR A 23 -1.72 -14.44 15.66
N LYS A 24 -2.74 -13.69 15.22
CA LYS A 24 -3.03 -12.29 15.59
C LYS A 24 -1.95 -11.28 15.21
N LYS A 25 -1.12 -11.59 14.22
CA LYS A 25 -0.18 -10.63 13.65
C LYS A 25 -0.90 -9.78 12.61
N GLU A 26 -0.69 -8.48 12.63
CA GLU A 26 -1.10 -7.58 11.55
C GLU A 26 -0.06 -7.60 10.43
N LEU A 27 -0.53 -7.74 9.21
CA LEU A 27 0.31 -7.78 8.01
C LEU A 27 -0.34 -6.94 6.91
N TRP A 28 0.44 -6.07 6.27
CA TRP A 28 -0.02 -5.46 5.03
C TRP A 28 -0.02 -6.47 3.89
N VAL A 29 -1.16 -6.59 3.22
CA VAL A 29 -1.34 -7.45 2.05
C VAL A 29 -1.88 -6.67 0.88
N ARG A 30 -1.40 -6.98 -0.33
CA ARG A 30 -2.08 -6.63 -1.58
C ARG A 30 -2.97 -7.78 -2.00
N ILE A 31 -4.22 -7.47 -2.28
CA ILE A 31 -5.24 -8.45 -2.64
C ILE A 31 -5.68 -8.16 -4.06
N ILE A 32 -5.45 -9.13 -4.94
CA ILE A 32 -5.85 -9.08 -6.35
C ILE A 32 -6.84 -10.22 -6.58
N GLY A 33 -7.99 -9.92 -7.15
CA GLY A 33 -9.03 -10.90 -7.44
C GLY A 33 -9.68 -10.70 -8.81
N HIS A 34 -9.96 -11.81 -9.48
CA HIS A 34 -10.65 -11.88 -10.76
C HIS A 34 -11.77 -12.93 -10.68
N SER A 35 -12.88 -12.67 -11.38
CA SER A 35 -13.94 -13.66 -11.57
C SER A 35 -13.80 -14.37 -12.92
N GLU A 36 -14.07 -15.67 -12.94
CA GLU A 36 -14.18 -16.43 -14.18
C GLU A 36 -15.65 -16.67 -14.54
N PHE A 37 -16.05 -16.15 -15.71
CA PHE A 37 -17.32 -16.47 -16.35
C PHE A 37 -17.10 -17.47 -17.48
N ALA A 38 -17.90 -18.52 -17.51
CA ALA A 38 -17.93 -19.43 -18.64
C ALA A 38 -19.35 -19.91 -18.89
N GLY A 39 -19.82 -19.76 -20.14
CA GLY A 39 -21.15 -20.23 -20.54
C GLY A 39 -22.33 -19.41 -19.99
N GLY A 40 -22.10 -18.15 -19.61
CA GLY A 40 -23.15 -17.27 -19.07
C GLY A 40 -23.36 -17.39 -17.55
N GLU A 41 -22.58 -18.23 -16.85
CA GLU A 41 -22.65 -18.41 -15.40
C GLU A 41 -21.32 -18.11 -14.71
N TYR A 42 -21.41 -17.65 -13.46
CA TYR A 42 -20.27 -17.45 -12.56
C TYR A 42 -19.70 -18.80 -12.12
N LYS A 43 -18.44 -19.10 -12.47
CA LYS A 43 -17.82 -20.37 -12.08
C LYS A 43 -16.99 -20.29 -10.82
N ARG A 44 -16.19 -19.23 -10.65
CA ARG A 44 -15.32 -19.03 -9.47
C ARG A 44 -14.70 -17.64 -9.44
N ILE A 45 -14.21 -17.26 -8.26
CA ILE A 45 -13.27 -16.16 -8.07
C ILE A 45 -11.90 -16.76 -7.75
N PHE A 46 -10.86 -16.20 -8.35
CA PHE A 46 -9.47 -16.58 -8.11
C PHE A 46 -8.61 -15.33 -7.96
N GLY A 47 -7.49 -15.45 -7.26
CA GLY A 47 -6.68 -14.30 -6.90
C GLY A 47 -5.47 -14.63 -6.06
N SER A 48 -4.83 -13.59 -5.54
CA SER A 48 -3.65 -13.73 -4.68
C SER A 48 -3.66 -12.72 -3.54
N PHE A 49 -3.11 -13.15 -2.40
CA PHE A 49 -2.74 -12.31 -1.28
C PHE A 49 -1.22 -12.23 -1.27
N GLN A 50 -0.67 -11.05 -1.51
CA GLN A 50 0.76 -10.81 -1.50
C GLN A 50 1.13 -10.09 -0.21
N ASP A 51 2.09 -10.64 0.54
CA ASP A 51 2.69 -9.95 1.69
C ASP A 51 3.49 -8.74 1.20
N ILE A 52 3.12 -7.55 1.67
CA ILE A 52 3.79 -6.28 1.33
C ILE A 52 4.24 -5.53 2.60
N ASP A 53 4.37 -6.23 3.72
CA ASP A 53 4.66 -5.64 5.04
C ASP A 53 6.01 -4.89 5.05
N GLU A 54 7.06 -5.49 4.50
CA GLU A 54 8.39 -4.87 4.42
C GLU A 54 8.41 -3.63 3.52
N ARG A 55 7.66 -3.66 2.41
CA ARG A 55 7.53 -2.50 1.52
C ARG A 55 6.83 -1.35 2.26
N LYS A 56 5.70 -1.63 2.92
CA LYS A 56 4.95 -0.62 3.67
C LYS A 56 5.74 -0.02 4.82
N LYS A 57 6.48 -0.84 5.59
CA LYS A 57 7.37 -0.32 6.64
C LYS A 57 8.45 0.60 6.08
N SER A 58 8.99 0.29 4.91
CA SER A 58 10.02 1.12 4.27
C SER A 58 9.43 2.45 3.78
N GLU A 59 8.24 2.42 3.16
CA GLU A 59 7.50 3.62 2.76
C GLU A 59 7.20 4.53 3.97
N ILE A 60 6.74 3.96 5.09
CA ILE A 60 6.42 4.70 6.32
C ILE A 60 7.69 5.31 6.93
N LYS A 61 8.77 4.54 7.06
CA LYS A 61 10.04 5.04 7.61
C LYS A 61 10.61 6.19 6.78
N LEU A 62 10.50 6.10 5.45
CA LEU A 62 10.93 7.17 4.56
C LEU A 62 10.10 8.44 4.80
N ALA A 63 8.77 8.32 4.83
CA ALA A 63 7.88 9.45 5.08
C ALA A 63 8.11 10.09 6.47
N GLU A 64 8.36 9.29 7.50
CA GLU A 64 8.72 9.77 8.84
C GLU A 64 10.04 10.54 8.84
N SER A 65 11.06 10.03 8.14
CA SER A 65 12.35 10.73 8.00
C SER A 65 12.21 12.06 7.26
N GLU A 66 11.47 12.09 6.16
CA GLU A 66 11.21 13.31 5.39
C GLU A 66 10.45 14.35 6.21
N ASN A 67 9.40 13.92 6.93
CA ASN A 67 8.64 14.80 7.83
C ASN A 67 9.52 15.33 8.98
N ARG A 68 10.38 14.49 9.55
CA ARG A 68 11.32 14.92 10.61
C ARG A 68 12.29 15.96 10.09
N LEU A 69 12.88 15.76 8.92
CA LEU A 69 13.77 16.73 8.28
C LEU A 69 13.02 18.04 7.99
N ARG A 70 11.83 17.96 7.39
CA ARG A 70 11.00 19.14 7.12
C ARG A 70 10.69 19.93 8.40
N THR A 71 10.30 19.24 9.47
CA THR A 71 9.98 19.89 10.75
C THR A 71 11.20 20.62 11.34
N ILE A 72 12.39 20.04 11.24
CA ILE A 72 13.63 20.69 11.69
C ILE A 72 13.91 21.96 10.87
N LEU A 73 13.78 21.87 9.54
CA LEU A 73 13.98 23.01 8.65
C LEU A 73 12.96 24.14 8.85
N GLU A 74 11.72 23.79 9.20
CA GLU A 74 10.65 24.77 9.45
C GLU A 74 10.73 25.37 10.86
N ALA A 75 11.24 24.61 11.85
CA ALA A 75 11.36 25.06 13.23
C ALA A 75 12.51 26.07 13.43
N GLU A 76 13.54 26.02 12.60
CA GLU A 76 14.66 26.97 12.61
C GLU A 76 14.77 27.67 11.25
N PRO A 77 14.38 28.94 11.09
CA PRO A 77 14.63 29.71 9.87
C PRO A 77 16.12 30.07 9.70
N GLU A 78 17.04 29.21 10.16
CA GLU A 78 18.46 29.36 9.90
C GLU A 78 18.74 29.00 8.43
N CYS A 79 19.19 30.02 7.70
CA CYS A 79 19.50 29.98 6.29
C CYS A 79 20.48 28.83 5.98
N ILE A 80 19.97 27.70 5.46
CA ILE A 80 20.82 26.66 4.88
C ILE A 80 21.47 27.23 3.63
N LYS A 81 22.73 27.64 3.74
CA LYS A 81 23.57 27.92 2.58
C LYS A 81 24.12 26.59 2.08
N LEU A 82 23.60 26.14 0.93
CA LEU A 82 24.28 25.17 0.09
C LEU A 82 25.58 25.82 -0.41
N LEU A 83 26.68 25.57 0.31
CA LEU A 83 28.02 25.89 -0.19
C LEU A 83 28.37 24.81 -1.20
N GLY A 84 28.27 25.14 -2.49
CA GLY A 84 28.98 24.38 -3.52
C GLY A 84 30.48 24.42 -3.23
N PRO A 85 31.30 23.50 -3.75
CA PRO A 85 32.74 23.49 -3.55
C PRO A 85 33.48 24.77 -4.03
N ASN A 86 32.77 25.78 -4.53
CA ASN A 86 33.30 27.03 -5.04
C ASN A 86 32.55 28.23 -4.42
N GLY A 87 32.87 28.59 -3.17
CA GLY A 87 32.69 29.94 -2.62
C GLY A 87 31.27 30.39 -2.30
#